data_AF-A0A5J6JIN7-F1
#
_entry.id   AF-A0A5J6JIN7-F1
#
_cell.length_a   1.000
_cell.length_b   1.000
_cell.length_c   1.000
_cell.angle_alpha   90.00
_cell.angle_beta   90.00
_cell.angle_gamma   90.00
#
_symmetry.space_group_name_H-M   'P 1'
#
loop_
_entity.id
_entity.type
_entity.pdbx_description
1 polymer ?
#
loop_
_entity_poly.entity_id
_entity_poly.type
_entity_poly.pdbx_seq_one_letter_code
_entity_poly.pdbx_strand_id
1 'polypeptide(L)'
;MTRRPTRAEPPADDAVRLPAPLPAPELTEAECRRCGTYIAGLDGRYACGVCGWVNDHSEGHRRLPTADEDPDRPAARGRAPKPRPLPLGPPDGPLPGPLPGPPGPAGPSPTGH
;
A
#
# COMPACT_ATOMS: atom_id res chain seq x y z
N MET A 1 16.44 55.38 22.84
CA MET A 1 15.45 54.38 23.29
C MET A 1 14.65 53.92 22.09
N THR A 2 15.09 52.87 21.40
CA THR A 2 14.43 52.33 20.21
C THR A 2 13.55 51.16 20.64
N ARG A 3 12.23 51.30 20.47
CA ARG A 3 11.26 50.23 20.77
C ARG A 3 11.42 49.10 19.75
N ARG A 4 11.61 47.88 20.27
CA ARG A 4 11.60 46.62 19.50
C ARG A 4 10.17 46.40 18.97
N PRO A 5 9.96 46.14 17.67
CA PRO A 5 8.63 45.82 17.19
C PRO A 5 8.21 44.48 17.78
N THR A 6 7.07 44.48 18.47
CA THR A 6 6.41 43.25 18.91
C THR A 6 6.07 42.43 17.67
N ARG A 7 6.64 41.22 17.57
CA ARG A 7 6.21 40.22 16.59
C ARG A 7 4.71 40.00 16.83
N ALA A 8 3.88 40.37 15.87
CA ALA A 8 2.47 40.02 15.88
C ALA A 8 2.37 38.49 15.92
N GLU A 9 1.67 37.96 16.92
CA GLU A 9 1.26 36.56 16.92
C GLU A 9 0.33 36.36 15.70
N PRO A 10 0.52 35.30 14.89
CA PRO A 10 -0.41 35.01 13.81
C PRO A 10 -1.81 34.81 14.42
N PRO A 11 -2.89 35.28 13.75
CA PRO A 11 -4.24 35.12 14.25
C PRO A 11 -4.55 33.64 14.44
N ALA A 12 -5.13 33.30 15.59
CA ALA A 12 -5.52 31.94 15.99
C ALA A 12 -6.59 31.28 15.09
N ASP A 13 -6.97 31.92 13.99
CA ASP A 13 -8.06 31.53 13.09
C ASP A 13 -7.61 30.59 11.95
N ASP A 14 -6.30 30.32 11.84
CA ASP A 14 -5.73 29.25 11.00
C ASP A 14 -5.46 27.98 11.83
N ALA A 15 -6.28 27.73 12.84
CA ALA A 15 -6.34 26.43 13.49
C ALA A 15 -6.86 25.42 12.47
N VAL A 16 -5.94 24.82 11.69
CA VAL A 16 -6.18 23.63 10.88
C VAL A 16 -7.05 22.72 11.73
N ARG A 17 -8.31 22.54 11.32
CA ARG A 17 -9.25 21.70 12.05
C ARG A 17 -8.77 20.27 11.92
N LEU A 18 -7.91 19.87 12.86
CA LEU A 18 -7.39 18.52 12.95
C LEU A 18 -8.60 17.58 13.05
N PRO A 19 -8.66 16.51 12.24
CA PRO A 19 -9.74 15.55 12.33
C PRO A 19 -9.82 15.01 13.76
N ALA A 20 -11.04 14.73 14.22
CA ALA A 20 -11.26 14.16 15.53
C ALA A 20 -10.43 12.86 15.69
N PRO A 21 -9.87 12.58 16.89
CA PRO A 21 -9.08 11.38 17.12
C PRO A 21 -9.87 10.13 16.74
N LEU A 22 -9.25 9.30 15.89
CA LEU A 22 -9.81 8.01 15.49
C LEU A 22 -9.77 7.03 16.68
N PRO A 23 -10.78 6.16 16.87
CA PRO A 23 -10.72 5.11 17.88
C PRO A 23 -9.49 4.23 17.69
N ALA A 24 -8.94 3.76 18.80
CA ALA A 24 -7.76 2.91 18.83
C ALA A 24 -7.96 1.66 17.95
N PRO A 25 -6.93 1.21 17.22
CA PRO A 25 -7.01 -0.03 16.45
C PRO A 25 -7.21 -1.25 17.35
N GLU A 26 -7.99 -2.22 16.87
CA GLU A 26 -8.21 -3.49 17.57
C GLU A 26 -7.19 -4.53 17.13
N LEU A 27 -6.66 -5.32 18.09
CA LEU A 27 -5.82 -6.47 17.78
C LEU A 27 -6.71 -7.66 17.40
N THR A 28 -6.51 -8.20 16.20
CA THR A 28 -7.24 -9.35 15.67
C THR A 28 -6.28 -10.48 15.30
N GLU A 29 -6.77 -11.71 15.25
CA GLU A 29 -5.94 -12.88 14.99
C GLU A 29 -6.56 -13.78 13.91
N ALA A 30 -5.73 -14.37 13.06
CA ALA A 30 -6.16 -15.25 11.96
C ALA A 30 -5.02 -16.17 11.48
N GLU A 31 -5.35 -17.16 10.66
CA GLU A 31 -4.36 -17.99 9.96
C GLU A 31 -3.96 -17.37 8.62
N CYS A 32 -2.67 -17.45 8.27
CA CYS A 32 -2.16 -17.01 6.99
C CYS A 32 -2.75 -17.88 5.86
N ARG A 33 -3.43 -17.25 4.89
CA ARG A 33 -4.03 -17.96 3.75
C ARG A 33 -3.04 -18.63 2.79
N ARG A 34 -1.74 -18.32 2.92
CA ARG A 34 -0.68 -18.88 2.08
C ARG A 34 0.07 -20.03 2.75
N CYS A 35 0.48 -19.89 4.01
CA CYS A 35 1.31 -20.88 4.71
C CYS A 35 0.71 -21.43 6.01
N GLY A 36 -0.50 -21.01 6.39
CA GLY A 36 -1.21 -21.51 7.57
C GLY A 36 -0.70 -20.99 8.93
N THR A 37 0.35 -20.17 8.95
CA THR A 37 0.88 -19.61 10.22
C THR A 37 -0.15 -18.72 10.92
N TYR A 38 -0.30 -18.87 12.23
CA TYR A 38 -1.11 -17.97 13.05
C TYR A 38 -0.47 -16.58 13.11
N ILE A 39 -1.23 -15.55 12.77
CA ILE A 39 -0.76 -14.17 12.68
C ILE A 39 -1.73 -13.22 13.39
N ALA A 40 -1.18 -12.26 14.10
CA ALA A 40 -1.92 -11.13 14.64
C ALA A 40 -1.88 -9.95 13.66
N GLY A 41 -2.96 -9.19 13.61
CA GLY A 41 -3.15 -8.01 12.76
C GLY A 41 -3.89 -6.91 13.49
N LEU A 42 -4.01 -5.75 12.86
CA LEU A 42 -4.79 -4.62 13.39
C LEU A 42 -6.02 -4.40 12.51
N ASP A 43 -7.19 -4.31 13.13
CA ASP A 43 -8.47 -4.09 12.45
C ASP A 43 -8.69 -5.07 11.26
N GLY A 44 -8.31 -6.35 11.41
CA GLY A 44 -8.43 -7.35 10.34
C GLY A 44 -7.42 -7.19 9.18
N ARG A 45 -6.37 -6.38 9.34
CA ARG A 45 -5.27 -6.22 8.37
C ARG A 45 -4.11 -7.11 8.77
N TYR A 46 -3.76 -8.03 7.88
CA TYR A 46 -2.83 -9.12 8.17
C TYR A 46 -1.63 -9.06 7.24
N ALA A 47 -0.44 -9.16 7.84
CA ALA A 47 0.82 -9.33 7.12
C ALA A 47 1.59 -10.50 7.75
N CYS A 48 1.92 -11.50 6.94
CA CYS A 48 2.65 -12.67 7.40
C CYS A 48 4.16 -12.42 7.33
N GLY A 49 4.81 -12.32 8.49
CA GLY A 49 6.27 -12.20 8.59
C GLY A 49 7.05 -13.42 8.11
N VAL A 50 6.39 -14.57 7.87
CA VAL A 50 7.04 -15.82 7.44
C VAL A 50 7.11 -15.92 5.92
N CYS A 51 5.98 -15.76 5.22
CA CYS A 51 5.89 -15.96 3.77
C CYS A 51 5.64 -14.67 2.96
N GLY A 52 5.57 -13.52 3.63
CA GLY A 52 5.38 -12.21 3.02
C GLY A 52 3.98 -11.96 2.45
N TRP A 53 3.01 -12.86 2.68
CA TRP A 53 1.63 -12.63 2.26
C TRP A 53 0.99 -11.49 3.04
N VAL A 54 0.23 -10.65 2.35
CA VAL A 54 -0.58 -9.56 2.92
C VAL A 54 -1.99 -9.69 2.35
N ASN A 55 -3.02 -9.48 3.17
CA ASN A 55 -4.40 -9.47 2.68
C ASN A 55 -4.73 -8.21 1.88
N ASP A 56 -5.80 -8.25 1.09
CA ASP A 56 -6.27 -7.04 0.41
C ASP A 56 -6.72 -5.98 1.43
N HIS A 57 -6.46 -4.71 1.12
CA HIS A 57 -6.73 -3.61 2.04
C HIS A 57 -8.24 -3.41 2.30
N SER A 58 -9.11 -3.84 1.39
CA SER A 58 -10.56 -3.75 1.58
C SER A 58 -11.09 -4.81 2.55
N GLU A 59 -10.32 -5.85 2.85
CA GLU A 59 -10.73 -6.93 3.76
C GLU A 59 -10.62 -6.55 5.25
N GLY A 60 -10.00 -5.41 5.58
CA GLY A 60 -9.91 -4.93 6.95
C GLY A 60 -11.29 -4.56 7.52
N HIS A 61 -11.49 -4.78 8.82
CA HIS A 61 -12.73 -4.45 9.54
C HIS A 61 -13.00 -2.95 9.58
N ARG A 62 -11.94 -2.14 9.56
CA ARG A 62 -12.06 -0.68 9.51
C ARG A 62 -12.23 -0.20 8.08
N ARG A 63 -13.34 0.49 7.85
CA ARG A 63 -13.66 1.22 6.62
C ARG A 63 -12.48 2.09 6.19
N LEU A 64 -12.07 1.92 4.93
CA LEU A 64 -11.03 2.74 4.31
C LEU A 64 -11.45 4.21 4.24
N PRO A 65 -10.51 5.17 4.31
CA PRO A 65 -10.78 6.58 4.07
C PRO A 65 -11.52 6.80 2.74
N THR A 66 -12.47 7.73 2.72
CA THR A 66 -13.08 8.16 1.46
C THR A 66 -12.14 9.11 0.75
N ALA A 67 -12.36 9.32 -0.54
CA ALA A 67 -11.60 10.30 -1.30
C ALA A 67 -11.73 11.71 -0.70
N ASP A 68 -12.81 12.06 0.01
CA ASP A 68 -13.00 13.40 0.59
C ASP A 68 -12.16 13.60 1.87
N GLU A 69 -11.71 12.50 2.48
CA GLU A 69 -10.88 12.49 3.69
C GLU A 69 -9.38 12.37 3.35
N ASP A 70 -9.05 12.12 2.08
CA ASP A 70 -7.66 12.00 1.61
C ASP A 70 -6.99 13.39 1.57
N PRO A 71 -5.91 13.61 2.34
CA PRO A 71 -5.17 14.88 2.35
C PRO A 71 -4.57 15.24 0.98
N ASP A 72 -4.25 14.22 0.19
CA ASP A 72 -3.65 14.38 -1.14
C ASP A 72 -4.74 14.44 -2.24
N ARG A 73 -6.04 14.44 -1.87
CA ARG A 73 -7.14 14.55 -2.84
C ARG A 73 -6.94 15.82 -3.68
N PRO A 74 -6.91 15.72 -5.01
CA PRO A 74 -6.86 16.91 -5.84
C PRO A 74 -8.13 17.74 -5.60
N ALA A 75 -7.95 19.01 -5.23
CA ALA A 75 -9.05 19.97 -5.16
C ALA A 75 -9.82 19.89 -6.49
N ALA A 76 -11.15 19.73 -6.41
CA ALA A 76 -12.01 19.47 -7.56
C ALA A 76 -11.80 20.55 -8.64
N ARG A 77 -10.84 20.31 -9.54
CA ARG A 77 -10.61 21.18 -10.69
C ARG A 77 -11.77 20.87 -11.60
N GLY A 78 -12.63 21.86 -11.82
CA GLY A 78 -13.70 21.77 -12.81
C GLY A 78 -13.16 21.10 -14.07
N ARG A 79 -13.77 19.98 -14.46
CA ARG A 79 -13.49 19.19 -15.66
C ARG A 79 -12.00 19.17 -16.03
N ALA A 80 -11.21 18.36 -15.32
CA ALA A 80 -9.86 18.04 -15.77
C ALA A 80 -9.90 17.63 -17.27
N PRO A 81 -9.02 18.15 -18.13
CA PRO A 81 -8.92 17.67 -19.50
C PRO A 81 -8.64 16.17 -19.44
N LYS A 82 -9.32 15.38 -20.28
CA LYS A 82 -9.04 13.94 -20.42
C LYS A 82 -7.52 13.76 -20.52
N PRO A 83 -6.89 12.88 -19.71
CA PRO A 83 -5.50 12.54 -19.93
C PRO A 83 -5.36 12.13 -21.40
N ARG A 84 -4.38 12.73 -22.11
CA ARG A 84 -4.08 12.31 -23.48
C ARG A 84 -3.81 10.81 -23.42
N PRO A 85 -4.34 10.00 -24.35
CA PRO A 85 -4.02 8.60 -24.41
C PRO A 85 -2.48 8.48 -24.40
N LEU A 86 -1.95 7.65 -23.51
CA LEU A 86 -0.57 7.22 -23.63
C LEU A 86 -0.42 6.63 -25.05
N PRO A 87 0.68 6.93 -25.77
CA PRO A 87 0.93 6.28 -27.05
C PRO A 87 0.75 4.78 -26.85
N LEU A 88 -0.06 4.12 -27.70
CA LEU A 88 -0.01 2.67 -27.79
C LEU A 88 1.48 2.32 -27.94
N GLY A 89 2.01 1.55 -27.00
CA GLY A 89 3.35 1.02 -27.12
C GLY A 89 3.50 0.30 -28.47
N PRO A 90 4.73 0.05 -28.93
CA PRO A 90 4.94 -0.77 -30.12
C PRO A 90 4.13 -2.06 -29.96
N PRO A 91 3.51 -2.58 -31.05
CA PRO A 91 2.77 -3.83 -30.98
C PRO A 91 3.66 -4.86 -30.30
N ASP A 92 3.13 -5.54 -29.28
CA ASP A 92 3.82 -6.63 -28.61
C ASP A 92 4.36 -7.55 -29.70
N GLY A 93 5.67 -7.47 -29.95
CA GLY A 93 6.35 -8.41 -30.81
C GLY A 93 6.08 -9.81 -30.27
N PRO A 94 6.12 -10.86 -31.11
CA PRO A 94 5.86 -12.21 -30.66
C PRO A 94 6.69 -12.49 -29.41
N LEU A 95 6.00 -12.91 -28.33
CA LEU A 95 6.62 -13.31 -27.08
C LEU A 95 7.80 -14.24 -27.42
N PRO A 96 9.02 -14.00 -26.91
CA PRO A 96 10.09 -14.96 -27.08
C PRO A 96 9.60 -16.30 -26.56
N GLY A 97 9.78 -17.35 -27.37
CA GLY A 97 9.35 -18.70 -27.03
C GLY A 97 9.91 -19.15 -25.68
N PRO A 98 9.30 -20.17 -25.05
CA PRO A 98 9.70 -20.60 -23.72
C PRO A 98 11.19 -20.90 -23.68
N LEU A 99 11.88 -20.28 -22.71
CA LEU A 99 13.28 -20.57 -22.44
C LEU A 99 13.41 -22.08 -22.15
N PRO A 100 14.43 -22.76 -22.70
CA PRO A 100 14.67 -24.15 -22.36
C PRO A 100 14.83 -24.27 -20.84
N GLY A 101 14.09 -25.22 -20.24
CA GLY A 101 14.10 -25.45 -18.81
C GLY A 101 15.51 -25.80 -18.29
N PRO A 102 15.79 -25.56 -17.01
CA PRO A 102 17.06 -25.95 -16.42
C PRO A 102 17.26 -27.47 -16.56
N PRO A 103 18.51 -27.95 -16.74
CA PRO A 103 18.78 -29.39 -16.76
C PRO A 103 18.28 -30.00 -15.45
N GLY A 104 17.51 -31.08 -15.57
CA GLY A 104 16.99 -31.82 -14.43
C GLY A 104 18.11 -32.36 -13.54
N PRO A 105 17.82 -32.64 -12.25
CA PRO A 105 18.83 -33.13 -11.32
C PRO A 105 19.46 -34.42 -11.84
N ALA A 106 20.79 -34.49 -11.80
CA ALA A 106 21.53 -35.72 -12.04
C ALA A 106 21.04 -36.79 -11.06
N GLY A 107 20.63 -37.94 -11.59
CA GLY A 107 20.22 -39.09 -10.79
C GLY A 107 21.35 -39.58 -9.88
N PRO A 108 21.03 -40.30 -8.79
CA PRO A 108 22.04 -40.75 -7.84
C PRO A 108 23.02 -41.73 -8.49
N SER A 109 24.31 -41.54 -8.21
CA SER A 109 25.40 -42.43 -8.61
C SER A 109 25.18 -43.85 -8.06
N PRO A 110 25.46 -44.92 -8.84
CA PRO A 110 25.43 -46.27 -8.31
C PRO A 110 26.62 -46.49 -7.36
N THR A 111 26.32 -46.88 -6.13
CA THR A 111 27.29 -47.36 -5.14
C THR A 111 27.80 -48.73 -5.59
N GLY A 112 29.10 -48.85 -5.86
CA GLY A 112 29.77 -50.12 -6.14
C GLY A 112 30.79 -50.45 -5.05
N HIS A 113 30.72 -51.68 -4.53
CA HIS A 113 31.64 -52.30 -3.59
C HIS A 113 33.01 -52.62 -4.21
#